data_AF-F5RLX5-F1
#
_entry.id   AF-F5RLX5-F1
#
_cell.length_a   1.000
_cell.length_b   1.000
_cell.length_c   1.000
_cell.angle_alpha   90.00
_cell.angle_beta   90.00
_cell.angle_gamma   90.00
#
_symmetry.space_group_name_H-M   'P 1'
#
loop_
_entity.id
_entity.type
_entity.pdbx_description
1 polymer ?
#
loop_
_entity_poly.entity_id
_entity_poly.type
_entity_poly.pdbx_seq_one_letter_code
_entity_poly.pdbx_strand_id
1 'polypeptide(L)'
;MNLLERTITAIDVPATEICKTVAAELTAQTDVNFGRLSDALLRYIRMRGERHPAPPQTSIVISCADHGVAAESVSAYPPETTLNMMCNYLIAHGGAANAAANFAGARLVIADLGVNAEGTDIPELRRHSIARGTANMTKGAAMTRTQAIAAIETGIALANERADAGDRCILPGEMGISNTTSSAAIVAAFLDLSAEEVTGRGANISDERLVHKIEIVRRALDVNRPDPHNGLDVLAKVGGFELGCIAGLILGAAARRMLVILDGANTTSAALIAHALAPSCVHYLLASHSSLTEHSHPHALRHLGLTPMLRLDIRLSETAGSSIVLRMLGQMLKVWEAIDSPACLLLPPRFAWSSFPACGEDYNGAISASPAPPNQSIMDACQYRLDNLAKPIHSLGYLERIAVQLAGTMGCERPPNDTQTALLLITEETELPADLTRILSALTDARAIPVHILSIADTGERATAAACTEAYALARSHPLLILGAYETEPSGTISAALSGALQGAAAGGSLILPGDARTDRIAREISEENAALRPCILHILPDMLTIDAELTAGIAGILGMEIVHAALHVVNDMKTFTETGVAVAIDGAGAGRQKK
;
A
#
# COMPACT_ATOMS: atom_id res chain seq x y z
N MET A 1 -22.74 -5.77 -31.30
CA MET A 1 -22.21 -5.76 -29.92
C MET A 1 -20.82 -5.15 -29.96
N ASN A 2 -20.62 -3.97 -29.38
CA ASN A 2 -19.30 -3.31 -29.31
C ASN A 2 -18.37 -4.03 -28.31
N LEU A 3 -17.12 -3.58 -28.15
CA LEU A 3 -16.17 -4.25 -27.27
C LEU A 3 -16.68 -4.22 -25.82
N LEU A 4 -17.22 -3.09 -25.37
CA LEU A 4 -17.80 -2.94 -24.04
C LEU A 4 -18.90 -3.96 -23.74
N GLU A 5 -19.91 -4.07 -24.61
CA GLU A 5 -21.05 -4.98 -24.42
C GLU A 5 -20.62 -6.45 -24.38
N ARG A 6 -19.66 -6.84 -25.24
CA ARG A 6 -19.07 -8.20 -25.23
C ARG A 6 -18.34 -8.48 -23.93
N THR A 7 -17.55 -7.53 -23.45
CA THR A 7 -16.80 -7.68 -22.20
C THR A 7 -17.73 -7.79 -21.01
N ILE A 8 -18.74 -6.92 -20.90
CA ILE A 8 -19.74 -6.99 -19.81
C ILE A 8 -20.43 -8.35 -19.78
N THR A 9 -20.84 -8.86 -20.95
CA THR A 9 -21.51 -10.17 -21.06
C THR A 9 -20.61 -11.34 -20.65
N ALA A 10 -19.28 -11.18 -20.76
CA ALA A 10 -18.32 -12.21 -20.39
C ALA A 10 -17.95 -12.22 -18.90
N ILE A 11 -18.34 -11.21 -18.12
CA ILE A 11 -18.06 -11.14 -16.69
C ILE A 11 -19.01 -12.08 -15.94
N ASP A 12 -18.45 -13.10 -15.30
CA ASP A 12 -19.17 -14.06 -14.47
C ASP A 12 -18.85 -13.89 -12.98
N VAL A 13 -19.74 -14.39 -12.13
CA VAL A 13 -19.48 -14.53 -10.69
C VAL A 13 -18.65 -15.81 -10.48
N PRO A 14 -17.41 -15.74 -9.94
CA PRO A 14 -16.60 -16.93 -9.74
C PRO A 14 -17.29 -17.97 -8.84
N ALA A 15 -17.14 -19.26 -9.15
CA ALA A 15 -17.66 -20.38 -8.35
C ALA A 15 -17.13 -20.34 -6.89
N THR A 16 -17.91 -20.84 -5.93
CA THR A 16 -17.59 -20.70 -4.48
C THR A 16 -17.04 -21.96 -3.83
N GLU A 17 -17.17 -23.08 -4.52
CA GLU A 17 -16.97 -24.44 -4.03
C GLU A 17 -15.53 -24.63 -3.54
N ILE A 18 -14.55 -24.22 -4.35
CA ILE A 18 -13.13 -24.31 -4.01
C ILE A 18 -12.78 -23.50 -2.75
N CYS A 19 -13.36 -22.31 -2.59
CA CYS A 19 -13.10 -21.46 -1.43
C CYS A 19 -13.72 -22.01 -0.15
N LYS A 20 -14.87 -22.69 -0.24
CA LYS A 20 -15.46 -23.36 0.94
C LYS A 20 -14.53 -24.47 1.43
N THR A 21 -13.98 -25.26 0.52
CA THR A 21 -13.01 -26.31 0.88
C THR A 21 -11.71 -25.72 1.41
N VAL A 22 -11.17 -24.68 0.78
CA VAL A 22 -9.93 -24.03 1.25
C VAL A 22 -10.13 -23.35 2.59
N ALA A 23 -11.24 -22.66 2.82
CA ALA A 23 -11.52 -22.00 4.09
C ALA A 23 -11.65 -23.03 5.23
N ALA A 24 -12.37 -24.13 5.00
CA ALA A 24 -12.51 -25.19 6.00
C ALA A 24 -11.14 -25.81 6.36
N GLU A 25 -10.29 -26.02 5.36
CA GLU A 25 -8.95 -26.58 5.58
C GLU A 25 -8.01 -25.59 6.27
N LEU A 26 -8.03 -24.30 5.88
CA LEU A 26 -7.24 -23.27 6.54
C LEU A 26 -7.56 -23.18 8.03
N THR A 27 -8.84 -23.25 8.41
CA THR A 27 -9.27 -23.29 9.82
C THR A 27 -8.92 -24.60 10.52
N ALA A 28 -8.86 -25.73 9.80
CA ALA A 28 -8.52 -27.02 10.40
C ALA A 28 -7.01 -27.19 10.66
N GLN A 29 -6.18 -26.50 9.87
CA GLN A 29 -4.73 -26.70 9.88
C GLN A 29 -3.95 -25.69 10.73
N THR A 30 -4.55 -24.56 11.10
CA THR A 30 -3.90 -23.57 11.97
C THR A 30 -4.93 -22.78 12.77
N ASP A 31 -4.55 -22.42 14.00
CA ASP A 31 -5.31 -21.52 14.86
C ASP A 31 -4.99 -20.03 14.59
N VAL A 32 -4.03 -19.74 13.71
CA VAL A 32 -3.65 -18.35 13.38
C VAL A 32 -4.75 -17.69 12.54
N ASN A 33 -5.35 -16.64 13.09
CA ASN A 33 -6.33 -15.83 12.38
C ASN A 33 -5.67 -14.70 11.60
N PHE A 34 -5.53 -14.86 10.27
CA PHE A 34 -4.99 -13.85 9.35
C PHE A 34 -6.01 -12.76 8.92
N GLY A 35 -7.25 -12.83 9.42
CA GLY A 35 -8.30 -11.84 9.15
C GLY A 35 -8.49 -11.58 7.65
N ARG A 36 -8.43 -10.30 7.24
CA ARG A 36 -8.63 -9.86 5.85
C ARG A 36 -7.63 -10.44 4.85
N LEU A 37 -6.46 -10.93 5.29
CA LEU A 37 -5.53 -11.63 4.39
C LEU A 37 -6.09 -12.99 3.94
N SER A 38 -6.79 -13.70 4.83
CA SER A 38 -7.53 -14.91 4.47
C SER A 38 -8.62 -14.58 3.44
N ASP A 39 -9.35 -13.48 3.61
CA ASP A 39 -10.38 -13.05 2.65
C ASP A 39 -9.76 -12.74 1.27
N ALA A 40 -8.61 -12.07 1.25
CA ALA A 40 -7.88 -11.76 0.02
C ALA A 40 -7.38 -13.04 -0.69
N LEU A 41 -6.80 -13.97 0.07
CA LEU A 41 -6.38 -15.29 -0.42
C LEU A 41 -7.57 -16.04 -1.04
N LEU A 42 -8.66 -16.18 -0.28
CA LEU A 42 -9.85 -16.91 -0.71
C LEU A 42 -10.44 -16.26 -1.96
N ARG A 43 -10.49 -14.93 -2.04
CA ARG A 43 -10.98 -14.22 -3.23
C ARG A 43 -10.10 -14.50 -4.45
N TYR A 44 -8.78 -14.48 -4.30
CA TYR A 44 -7.87 -14.79 -5.41
C TYR A 44 -7.99 -16.25 -5.86
N ILE A 45 -8.05 -17.22 -4.93
CA ILE A 45 -8.32 -18.64 -5.21
C ILE A 45 -9.64 -18.81 -5.96
N ARG A 46 -10.71 -18.14 -5.49
CA ARG A 46 -12.04 -18.16 -6.11
C ARG A 46 -11.99 -17.78 -7.57
N MET A 47 -11.33 -16.65 -7.81
CA MET A 47 -11.20 -16.03 -9.12
C MET A 47 -10.39 -16.92 -10.06
N ARG A 48 -9.29 -17.50 -9.58
CA ARG A 48 -8.45 -18.40 -10.37
C ARG A 48 -9.10 -19.75 -10.62
N GLY A 49 -9.92 -20.24 -9.68
CA GLY A 49 -10.48 -21.59 -9.73
C GLY A 49 -9.43 -22.67 -9.47
N GLU A 50 -8.33 -22.31 -8.83
CA GLU A 50 -7.15 -23.15 -8.58
C GLU A 50 -6.90 -23.18 -7.07
N ARG A 51 -6.62 -24.35 -6.48
CA ARG A 51 -6.42 -24.49 -5.01
C ARG A 51 -5.12 -23.83 -4.55
N HIS A 52 -4.07 -23.95 -5.36
CA HIS A 52 -2.77 -23.29 -5.19
C HIS A 52 -2.45 -22.46 -6.42
N PRO A 53 -3.07 -21.29 -6.59
CA PRO A 53 -2.74 -20.43 -7.71
C PRO A 53 -1.33 -19.86 -7.50
N ALA A 54 -0.54 -19.80 -8.56
CA ALA A 54 0.75 -19.11 -8.50
C ALA A 54 0.57 -17.63 -8.14
N PRO A 55 1.59 -17.00 -7.50
CA PRO A 55 1.63 -15.55 -7.35
C PRO A 55 1.43 -14.85 -8.70
N PRO A 56 0.55 -13.82 -8.77
CA PRO A 56 0.18 -13.26 -10.06
C PRO A 56 1.32 -12.45 -10.69
N GLN A 57 1.64 -12.74 -11.96
CA GLN A 57 2.35 -11.76 -12.79
C GLN A 57 1.49 -10.49 -12.88
N THR A 58 2.09 -9.33 -12.65
CA THR A 58 1.36 -8.08 -12.42
C THR A 58 1.89 -6.95 -13.29
N SER A 59 0.97 -6.16 -13.86
CA SER A 59 1.29 -4.84 -14.41
C SER A 59 0.62 -3.73 -13.60
N ILE A 60 1.37 -2.66 -13.35
CA ILE A 60 0.83 -1.35 -12.98
C ILE A 60 0.47 -0.61 -14.27
N VAL A 61 -0.74 -0.06 -14.32
CA VAL A 61 -1.20 0.74 -15.47
C VAL A 61 -1.58 2.13 -14.98
N ILE A 62 -0.74 3.13 -15.29
CA ILE A 62 -1.03 4.53 -15.00
C ILE A 62 -1.76 5.15 -16.20
N SER A 63 -3.02 5.50 -15.99
CA SER A 63 -3.84 6.18 -17.00
C SER A 63 -3.73 7.69 -16.82
N CYS A 64 -3.36 8.41 -17.87
CA CYS A 64 -3.07 9.83 -17.82
C CYS A 64 -4.05 10.65 -18.67
N ALA A 65 -4.65 11.69 -18.10
CA ALA A 65 -5.47 12.64 -18.85
C ALA A 65 -5.57 13.98 -18.11
N ASP A 66 -5.76 15.07 -18.85
CA ASP A 66 -6.05 16.38 -18.26
C ASP A 66 -7.55 16.63 -18.12
N HIS A 67 -7.91 17.45 -17.13
CA HIS A 67 -9.30 17.79 -16.85
C HIS A 67 -9.61 19.24 -17.17
N GLY A 68 -10.69 19.50 -17.91
CA GLY A 68 -11.13 20.87 -18.20
C GLY A 68 -11.51 21.69 -16.97
N VAL A 69 -11.88 21.01 -15.86
CA VAL A 69 -12.17 21.66 -14.57
C VAL A 69 -10.91 22.27 -13.92
N ALA A 70 -9.71 21.93 -14.38
CA ALA A 70 -8.48 22.56 -13.90
C ALA A 70 -8.46 24.08 -14.14
N ALA A 71 -9.22 24.58 -15.14
CA ALA A 71 -9.42 26.00 -15.38
C ALA A 71 -10.13 26.74 -14.22
N GLU A 72 -10.74 25.99 -13.29
CA GLU A 72 -11.38 26.53 -12.09
C GLU A 72 -10.42 26.60 -10.90
N SER A 73 -9.11 26.35 -11.07
CA SER A 73 -8.09 26.52 -10.02
C SER A 73 -8.30 25.67 -8.77
N VAL A 74 -8.73 24.42 -8.94
CA VAL A 74 -9.03 23.46 -7.84
C VAL A 74 -7.87 22.53 -7.45
N SER A 75 -6.68 22.72 -8.05
CA SER A 75 -5.48 21.90 -7.81
C SER A 75 -4.34 22.72 -7.22
N ALA A 76 -3.44 22.08 -6.46
CA ALA A 76 -2.22 22.71 -5.97
C ALA A 76 -1.11 22.82 -7.04
N TYR A 77 -1.20 22.06 -8.12
CA TYR A 77 -0.21 21.98 -9.18
C TYR A 77 -0.80 22.50 -10.50
N PRO A 78 0.03 23.13 -11.36
CA PRO A 78 -0.43 23.65 -12.65
C PRO A 78 -0.68 22.51 -13.66
N PRO A 79 -1.53 22.70 -14.69
CA PRO A 79 -1.93 21.63 -15.60
C PRO A 79 -0.78 20.91 -16.33
N GLU A 80 0.31 21.62 -16.66
CA GLU A 80 1.47 21.02 -17.33
C GLU A 80 2.17 19.91 -16.51
N THR A 81 1.90 19.82 -15.20
CA THR A 81 2.40 18.76 -14.33
C THR A 81 2.00 17.38 -14.85
N THR A 82 0.84 17.20 -15.48
CA THR A 82 0.41 15.91 -16.05
C THR A 82 1.42 15.39 -17.08
N LEU A 83 1.80 16.23 -18.06
CA LEU A 83 2.84 15.90 -19.03
C LEU A 83 4.19 15.68 -18.35
N ASN A 84 4.56 16.55 -17.41
CA ASN A 84 5.85 16.43 -16.74
C ASN A 84 5.99 15.09 -16.00
N MET A 85 4.92 14.62 -15.34
CA MET A 85 4.92 13.33 -14.67
C MET A 85 4.98 12.16 -15.64
N MET A 86 4.32 12.25 -16.81
CA MET A 86 4.52 11.24 -17.87
C MET A 86 5.98 11.13 -18.31
N CYS A 87 6.65 12.26 -18.52
CA CYS A 87 8.09 12.28 -18.79
C CYS A 87 8.89 11.73 -17.60
N ASN A 88 8.47 12.03 -16.36
CA ASN A 88 9.10 11.48 -15.17
C ASN A 88 8.99 9.95 -15.13
N TYR A 89 7.84 9.36 -15.46
CA TYR A 89 7.66 7.91 -15.42
C TYR A 89 8.50 7.15 -16.45
N LEU A 90 8.58 7.68 -17.69
CA LEU A 90 9.14 6.96 -18.85
C LEU A 90 10.56 7.40 -19.25
N ILE A 91 11.00 8.58 -18.84
CA ILE A 91 12.34 9.11 -19.19
C ILE A 91 13.22 9.18 -17.95
N ALA A 92 12.74 9.84 -16.90
CA ALA A 92 13.51 9.95 -15.67
C ALA A 92 13.40 8.68 -14.81
N HIS A 93 12.32 7.91 -14.94
CA HIS A 93 11.97 6.78 -14.07
C HIS A 93 11.97 7.13 -12.58
N GLY A 94 11.43 8.30 -12.23
CA GLY A 94 11.54 8.88 -10.88
C GLY A 94 10.21 9.18 -10.17
N GLY A 95 9.08 8.71 -10.69
CA GLY A 95 7.76 8.88 -10.05
C GLY A 95 7.50 7.84 -8.95
N ALA A 96 6.43 8.04 -8.16
CA ALA A 96 6.06 7.08 -7.14
C ALA A 96 5.59 5.75 -7.75
N ALA A 97 4.96 5.80 -8.94
CA ALA A 97 4.64 4.62 -9.72
C ALA A 97 5.89 3.78 -10.09
N ASN A 98 7.04 4.41 -10.34
CA ASN A 98 8.30 3.69 -10.59
C ASN A 98 8.79 2.99 -9.32
N ALA A 99 8.81 3.70 -8.19
CA ALA A 99 9.18 3.12 -6.90
C ALA A 99 8.27 1.95 -6.52
N ALA A 100 6.95 2.11 -6.71
CA ALA A 100 5.96 1.06 -6.47
C ALA A 100 6.14 -0.15 -7.39
N ALA A 101 6.46 0.07 -8.68
CA ALA A 101 6.75 -0.99 -9.65
C ALA A 101 8.00 -1.79 -9.28
N ASN A 102 9.09 -1.10 -8.91
CA ASN A 102 10.34 -1.72 -8.48
C ASN A 102 10.13 -2.55 -7.21
N PHE A 103 9.42 -1.99 -6.22
CA PHE A 103 9.07 -2.68 -4.97
C PHE A 103 8.23 -3.95 -5.22
N ALA A 104 7.20 -3.83 -6.06
CA ALA A 104 6.28 -4.93 -6.35
C ALA A 104 6.88 -5.99 -7.28
N GLY A 105 7.94 -5.66 -8.03
CA GLY A 105 8.39 -6.45 -9.17
C GLY A 105 7.37 -6.46 -10.32
N ALA A 106 6.62 -5.35 -10.48
CA ALA A 106 5.54 -5.23 -11.46
C ALA A 106 5.99 -4.46 -12.71
N ARG A 107 5.43 -4.81 -13.87
CA ARG A 107 5.67 -4.06 -15.10
C ARG A 107 4.92 -2.73 -15.07
N LEU A 108 5.59 -1.61 -15.36
CA LEU A 108 4.94 -0.31 -15.44
C LEU A 108 4.49 -0.01 -16.88
N VAL A 109 3.21 0.33 -17.06
CA VAL A 109 2.61 0.77 -18.33
C VAL A 109 2.00 2.15 -18.13
N ILE A 110 2.37 3.10 -18.97
CA ILE A 110 1.83 4.46 -18.95
C ILE A 110 0.99 4.67 -20.22
N ALA A 111 -0.26 5.10 -20.04
CA ALA A 111 -1.19 5.33 -21.12
C ALA A 111 -1.67 6.79 -21.13
N ASP A 112 -1.52 7.47 -22.26
CA ASP A 112 -2.08 8.79 -22.51
C ASP A 112 -3.48 8.65 -23.12
N LEU A 113 -4.49 9.08 -22.37
CA LEU A 113 -5.91 9.05 -22.72
C LEU A 113 -6.42 10.45 -23.11
N GLY A 114 -5.64 11.50 -22.87
CA GLY A 114 -6.05 12.86 -23.20
C GLY A 114 -5.28 13.95 -22.47
N VAL A 115 -3.96 13.86 -22.42
CA VAL A 115 -3.12 14.95 -21.90
C VAL A 115 -3.12 16.12 -22.89
N ASN A 116 -3.31 17.33 -22.38
CA ASN A 116 -3.40 18.56 -23.16
C ASN A 116 -2.00 19.12 -23.50
N ALA A 117 -1.22 18.35 -24.24
CA ALA A 117 0.09 18.74 -24.72
C ALA A 117 0.26 18.45 -26.21
N GLU A 118 1.16 19.19 -26.85
CA GLU A 118 1.50 18.94 -28.25
C GLU A 118 2.60 17.87 -28.35
N GLY A 119 2.35 16.85 -29.19
CA GLY A 119 3.34 16.11 -29.96
C GLY A 119 4.65 15.71 -29.28
N THR A 120 4.65 15.42 -27.97
CA THR A 120 5.89 15.03 -27.27
C THR A 120 6.17 13.57 -27.60
N ASP A 121 7.32 13.30 -28.21
CA ASP A 121 7.75 11.92 -28.45
C ASP A 121 8.30 11.32 -27.15
N ILE A 122 7.45 10.64 -26.39
CA ILE A 122 7.82 9.94 -25.16
C ILE A 122 7.92 8.44 -25.51
N PRO A 123 9.12 7.84 -25.44
CA PRO A 123 9.30 6.42 -25.71
C PRO A 123 8.39 5.55 -24.84
N GLU A 124 7.91 4.43 -25.40
CA GLU A 124 7.10 3.42 -24.70
C GLU A 124 5.71 3.87 -24.22
N LEU A 125 5.36 5.15 -24.38
CA LEU A 125 4.04 5.67 -24.06
C LEU A 125 2.94 5.01 -24.90
N ARG A 126 1.91 4.47 -24.23
CA ARG A 126 0.72 3.95 -24.91
C ARG A 126 -0.19 5.12 -25.28
N ARG A 127 -0.18 5.50 -26.56
CA ARG A 127 -0.93 6.66 -27.08
C ARG A 127 -2.35 6.27 -27.46
N HIS A 128 -3.30 6.63 -26.62
CA HIS A 128 -4.73 6.41 -26.82
C HIS A 128 -5.55 7.69 -26.59
N SER A 129 -4.95 8.84 -26.89
CA SER A 129 -5.53 10.16 -26.63
C SER A 129 -6.90 10.31 -27.31
N ILE A 130 -7.92 10.59 -26.50
CA ILE A 130 -9.33 10.72 -26.94
C ILE A 130 -9.64 12.17 -27.33
N ALA A 131 -9.11 13.12 -26.57
CA ALA A 131 -9.14 14.55 -26.82
C ALA A 131 -8.02 15.24 -26.01
N ARG A 132 -7.79 16.53 -26.25
CA ARG A 132 -6.83 17.32 -25.46
C ARG A 132 -7.48 17.81 -24.16
N GLY A 133 -7.49 16.93 -23.17
CA GLY A 133 -8.21 17.10 -21.92
C GLY A 133 -9.73 16.95 -22.07
N THR A 134 -10.40 16.70 -20.95
CA THR A 134 -11.87 16.74 -20.90
C THR A 134 -12.37 18.19 -21.05
N ALA A 135 -13.64 18.34 -21.43
CA ALA A 135 -14.32 19.62 -21.29
C ALA A 135 -14.52 19.97 -19.82
N ASN A 136 -14.71 21.26 -19.52
CA ASN A 136 -14.93 21.70 -18.15
C ASN A 136 -16.34 21.31 -17.68
N MET A 137 -16.40 20.34 -16.76
CA MET A 137 -17.65 19.79 -16.23
C MET A 137 -18.55 20.81 -15.53
N THR A 138 -18.06 22.01 -15.20
CA THR A 138 -18.92 23.05 -14.62
C THR A 138 -19.68 23.88 -15.66
N LYS A 139 -19.44 23.64 -16.94
CA LYS A 139 -20.09 24.35 -18.06
C LYS A 139 -20.97 23.43 -18.90
N GLY A 140 -20.96 22.13 -18.62
CA GLY A 140 -21.62 21.07 -19.38
C GLY A 140 -20.90 19.74 -19.14
N ALA A 141 -21.16 18.74 -19.97
CA ALA A 141 -20.56 17.42 -19.81
C ALA A 141 -19.03 17.44 -20.04
N ALA A 142 -18.28 16.68 -19.24
CA ALA A 142 -16.84 16.50 -19.38
C ALA A 142 -16.45 15.87 -20.73
N MET A 143 -17.28 14.99 -21.27
CA MET A 143 -17.07 14.35 -22.56
C MET A 143 -18.40 13.88 -23.17
N THR A 144 -18.37 13.55 -24.47
CA THR A 144 -19.51 12.89 -25.11
C THR A 144 -19.64 11.44 -24.67
N ARG A 145 -20.84 10.86 -24.78
CA ARG A 145 -21.05 9.42 -24.53
C ARG A 145 -20.12 8.52 -25.36
N THR A 146 -19.85 8.88 -26.61
CA THR A 146 -18.94 8.14 -27.49
C THR A 146 -17.51 8.16 -26.96
N GLN A 147 -17.04 9.30 -26.44
CA GLN A 147 -15.73 9.41 -25.82
C GLN A 147 -15.66 8.63 -24.50
N ALA A 148 -16.73 8.61 -23.69
CA ALA A 148 -16.81 7.79 -22.49
C ALA A 148 -16.70 6.29 -22.82
N ILE A 149 -17.38 5.82 -23.87
CA ILE A 149 -17.24 4.45 -24.37
C ILE A 149 -15.80 4.20 -24.85
N ALA A 150 -15.20 5.11 -25.61
CA ALA A 150 -13.82 4.97 -26.09
C ALA A 150 -12.79 4.87 -24.95
N ALA A 151 -12.98 5.63 -23.86
CA ALA A 151 -12.15 5.55 -22.67
C ALA A 151 -12.21 4.17 -22.01
N ILE A 152 -13.43 3.65 -21.81
CA ILE A 152 -13.64 2.31 -21.25
C ILE A 152 -13.09 1.23 -22.19
N GLU A 153 -13.37 1.31 -23.49
CA GLU A 153 -12.88 0.32 -24.46
C GLU A 153 -11.36 0.32 -24.56
N THR A 154 -10.70 1.46 -24.36
CA THR A 154 -9.24 1.55 -24.26
C THR A 154 -8.73 0.79 -23.03
N GLY A 155 -9.34 1.00 -21.87
CA GLY A 155 -9.00 0.25 -20.66
C GLY A 155 -9.20 -1.26 -20.82
N ILE A 156 -10.31 -1.67 -21.46
CA ILE A 156 -10.57 -3.09 -21.76
C ILE A 156 -9.48 -3.64 -22.69
N ALA A 157 -9.09 -2.90 -23.71
CA ALA A 157 -8.04 -3.31 -24.64
C ALA A 157 -6.68 -3.49 -23.94
N LEU A 158 -6.31 -2.55 -23.07
CA LEU A 158 -5.09 -2.63 -22.26
C LEU A 158 -5.12 -3.85 -21.32
N ALA A 159 -6.25 -4.10 -20.63
CA ALA A 159 -6.39 -5.28 -19.77
C ALA A 159 -6.28 -6.59 -20.57
N ASN A 160 -6.87 -6.67 -21.76
CA ASN A 160 -6.73 -7.83 -22.64
C ASN A 160 -5.28 -8.04 -23.08
N GLU A 161 -4.58 -6.97 -23.50
CA GLU A 161 -3.16 -7.03 -23.86
C GLU A 161 -2.31 -7.57 -22.71
N ARG A 162 -2.57 -7.12 -21.48
CA ARG A 162 -1.88 -7.60 -20.28
C ARG A 162 -2.21 -9.05 -19.96
N ALA A 163 -3.49 -9.45 -20.07
CA ALA A 163 -3.91 -10.83 -19.88
C ALA A 163 -3.22 -11.79 -20.86
N ASP A 164 -3.13 -11.40 -22.13
CA ASP A 164 -2.47 -12.14 -23.20
C ASP A 164 -0.95 -12.21 -22.99
N ALA A 165 -0.35 -11.19 -22.36
CA ALA A 165 1.04 -11.19 -21.90
C ALA A 165 1.28 -12.02 -20.62
N GLY A 166 0.26 -12.71 -20.11
CA GLY A 166 0.36 -13.61 -18.96
C GLY A 166 0.03 -12.98 -17.61
N ASP A 167 -0.32 -11.69 -17.57
CA ASP A 167 -0.66 -11.06 -16.30
C ASP A 167 -1.93 -11.69 -15.70
N ARG A 168 -1.96 -11.78 -14.37
CA ARG A 168 -3.09 -12.25 -13.57
C ARG A 168 -3.52 -11.25 -12.51
N CYS A 169 -2.87 -10.10 -12.46
CA CYS A 169 -3.23 -8.96 -11.65
C CYS A 169 -2.92 -7.65 -12.39
N ILE A 170 -3.77 -6.64 -12.20
CA ILE A 170 -3.53 -5.25 -12.61
C ILE A 170 -3.64 -4.34 -11.38
N LEU A 171 -2.67 -3.45 -11.24
CA LEU A 171 -2.72 -2.35 -10.28
C LEU A 171 -3.02 -1.06 -11.05
N PRO A 172 -4.27 -0.58 -11.07
CA PRO A 172 -4.61 0.67 -11.73
C PRO A 172 -4.08 1.83 -10.91
N GLY A 173 -3.44 2.77 -11.59
CA GLY A 173 -3.12 4.09 -11.06
C GLY A 173 -3.44 5.15 -12.11
N GLU A 174 -3.21 6.39 -11.75
CA GLU A 174 -3.62 7.52 -12.58
C GLU A 174 -2.77 8.76 -12.35
N MET A 175 -2.79 9.64 -13.34
CA MET A 175 -2.15 10.94 -13.27
C MET A 175 -2.99 11.96 -14.05
N GLY A 176 -3.51 12.97 -13.36
CA GLY A 176 -4.28 14.02 -13.99
C GLY A 176 -4.51 15.20 -13.06
N ILE A 177 -4.12 16.40 -13.46
CA ILE A 177 -4.37 17.57 -12.62
C ILE A 177 -5.88 17.82 -12.49
N SER A 178 -6.35 17.94 -11.24
CA SER A 178 -7.76 18.14 -10.84
C SER A 178 -8.70 16.91 -10.94
N ASN A 179 -8.16 15.72 -11.18
CA ASN A 179 -8.92 14.45 -11.24
C ASN A 179 -9.69 14.10 -9.94
N THR A 180 -9.20 14.49 -8.76
CA THR A 180 -9.89 14.27 -7.47
C THR A 180 -11.21 15.05 -7.38
N THR A 181 -11.35 16.16 -8.10
CA THR A 181 -12.62 16.91 -8.22
C THR A 181 -13.65 16.09 -9.01
N SER A 182 -13.22 15.46 -10.11
CA SER A 182 -14.04 14.53 -10.90
C SER A 182 -14.43 13.30 -10.09
N SER A 183 -13.48 12.70 -9.36
CA SER A 183 -13.73 11.56 -8.48
C SER A 183 -14.76 11.87 -7.39
N ALA A 184 -14.67 13.04 -6.75
CA ALA A 184 -15.66 13.50 -5.79
C ALA A 184 -17.05 13.63 -6.43
N ALA A 185 -17.15 14.25 -7.60
CA ALA A 185 -18.42 14.40 -8.32
C ALA A 185 -19.02 13.04 -8.74
N ILE A 186 -18.21 12.08 -9.16
CA ILE A 186 -18.65 10.70 -9.47
C ILE A 186 -19.26 10.05 -8.23
N VAL A 187 -18.56 10.10 -7.09
CA VAL A 187 -19.03 9.46 -5.85
C VAL A 187 -20.31 10.13 -5.33
N ALA A 188 -20.37 11.47 -5.35
CA ALA A 188 -21.59 12.20 -4.99
C ALA A 188 -22.77 11.81 -5.89
N ALA A 189 -22.55 11.73 -7.21
CA ALA A 189 -23.57 11.35 -8.16
C ALA A 189 -24.13 9.95 -7.88
N PHE A 190 -23.28 8.94 -7.69
CA PHE A 190 -23.74 7.56 -7.47
C PHE A 190 -24.40 7.34 -6.12
N LEU A 191 -23.93 8.03 -5.08
CA LEU A 191 -24.30 7.74 -3.69
C LEU A 191 -25.29 8.76 -3.10
N ASP A 192 -25.73 9.73 -3.90
CA ASP A 192 -26.61 10.83 -3.46
C ASP A 192 -26.06 11.57 -2.23
N LEU A 193 -24.77 11.89 -2.27
CA LEU A 193 -24.05 12.61 -1.22
C LEU A 193 -23.80 14.06 -1.62
N SER A 194 -23.73 14.94 -0.62
CA SER A 194 -23.37 16.34 -0.84
C SER A 194 -21.90 16.51 -1.26
N ALA A 195 -21.59 17.63 -1.92
CA ALA A 195 -20.23 17.97 -2.31
C ALA A 195 -19.27 18.03 -1.10
N GLU A 196 -19.76 18.51 0.05
CA GLU A 196 -19.03 18.55 1.31
C GLU A 196 -18.60 17.17 1.82
N GLU A 197 -19.49 16.17 1.72
CA GLU A 197 -19.24 14.81 2.22
C GLU A 197 -18.18 14.07 1.41
N VAL A 198 -18.01 14.41 0.14
CA VAL A 198 -17.12 13.67 -0.78
C VAL A 198 -15.81 14.39 -1.09
N THR A 199 -15.75 15.71 -0.90
CA THR A 199 -14.61 16.51 -1.38
C THR A 199 -13.47 16.50 -0.37
N GLY A 200 -12.33 15.95 -0.80
CA GLY A 200 -11.05 15.98 -0.09
C GLY A 200 -10.05 17.01 -0.64
N ARG A 201 -8.90 17.12 0.03
CA ARG A 201 -7.84 18.09 -0.33
C ARG A 201 -7.02 17.70 -1.56
N GLY A 202 -7.09 16.45 -2.03
CA GLY A 202 -6.23 15.95 -3.10
C GLY A 202 -4.75 16.18 -2.77
N ALA A 203 -4.07 16.92 -3.64
CA ALA A 203 -2.68 17.31 -3.50
C ALA A 203 -2.42 18.38 -2.41
N ASN A 204 -3.05 18.25 -1.24
CA ASN A 204 -2.90 19.11 -0.06
C ASN A 204 -3.16 20.60 -0.32
N ILE A 205 -4.24 20.92 -1.03
CA ILE A 205 -4.70 22.30 -1.25
C ILE A 205 -5.03 23.03 0.07
N SER A 206 -4.95 24.36 0.02
CA SER A 206 -5.32 25.27 1.12
C SER A 206 -6.80 25.17 1.53
N ASP A 207 -7.14 25.71 2.70
CA ASP A 207 -8.53 25.73 3.21
C ASP A 207 -9.44 26.55 2.28
N GLU A 208 -8.95 27.68 1.82
CA GLU A 208 -9.65 28.55 0.86
C GLU A 208 -9.92 27.80 -0.45
N ARG A 209 -8.93 27.05 -0.94
CA ARG A 209 -9.07 26.27 -2.18
C ARG A 209 -9.96 25.03 -1.98
N LEU A 210 -10.02 24.46 -0.78
CA LEU A 210 -10.95 23.38 -0.45
C LEU A 210 -12.41 23.87 -0.50
N VAL A 211 -12.71 25.02 0.11
CA VAL A 211 -14.04 25.64 0.03
C VAL A 211 -14.45 25.89 -1.41
N HIS A 212 -13.53 26.43 -2.21
CA HIS A 212 -13.76 26.63 -3.64
C HIS A 212 -13.99 25.31 -4.38
N LYS A 213 -13.19 24.28 -4.13
CA LYS A 213 -13.35 22.95 -4.75
C LYS A 213 -14.71 22.33 -4.44
N ILE A 214 -15.22 22.46 -3.22
CA ILE A 214 -16.57 22.01 -2.83
C ILE A 214 -17.63 22.68 -3.70
N GLU A 215 -17.56 24.00 -3.89
CA GLU A 215 -18.47 24.75 -4.76
C GLU A 215 -18.38 24.29 -6.22
N ILE A 216 -17.17 24.02 -6.70
CA ILE A 216 -16.95 23.50 -8.07
C ILE A 216 -17.59 22.12 -8.26
N VAL A 217 -17.49 21.22 -7.28
CA VAL A 217 -18.16 19.91 -7.32
C VAL A 217 -19.68 20.08 -7.34
N ARG A 218 -20.23 20.93 -6.47
CA ARG A 218 -21.67 21.24 -6.43
C ARG A 218 -22.17 21.74 -7.78
N ARG A 219 -21.50 22.75 -8.34
CA ARG A 219 -21.85 23.34 -9.64
C ARG A 219 -21.79 22.31 -10.77
N ALA A 220 -20.79 21.43 -10.78
CA ALA A 220 -20.68 20.38 -11.79
C ALA A 220 -21.87 19.40 -11.75
N LEU A 221 -22.32 19.02 -10.55
CA LEU A 221 -23.49 18.17 -10.34
C LEU A 221 -24.78 18.87 -10.77
N ASP A 222 -24.97 20.14 -10.40
CA ASP A 222 -26.17 20.92 -10.72
C ASP A 222 -26.36 21.14 -12.23
N VAL A 223 -25.27 21.46 -12.92
CA VAL A 223 -25.26 21.72 -14.37
C VAL A 223 -25.54 20.44 -15.16
N ASN A 224 -24.95 19.31 -14.74
CA ASN A 224 -24.99 18.10 -15.54
C ASN A 224 -26.13 17.14 -15.18
N ARG A 225 -26.54 17.11 -13.92
CA ARG A 225 -27.55 16.18 -13.39
C ARG A 225 -27.31 14.74 -13.86
N PRO A 226 -26.16 14.14 -13.48
CA PRO A 226 -25.83 12.77 -13.89
C PRO A 226 -26.87 11.77 -13.36
N ASP A 227 -27.22 10.78 -14.17
CA ASP A 227 -28.12 9.68 -13.80
C ASP A 227 -27.34 8.62 -13.00
N PRO A 228 -27.62 8.44 -11.69
CA PRO A 228 -26.89 7.49 -10.85
C PRO A 228 -27.02 6.03 -11.30
N HIS A 229 -28.03 5.70 -12.11
CA HIS A 229 -28.26 4.34 -12.59
C HIS A 229 -27.57 4.05 -13.94
N ASN A 230 -26.85 5.02 -14.50
CA ASN A 230 -26.20 4.90 -15.80
C ASN A 230 -24.73 5.29 -15.70
N GLY A 231 -23.86 4.30 -15.47
CA GLY A 231 -22.42 4.54 -15.30
C GLY A 231 -21.75 5.27 -16.46
N LEU A 232 -22.25 5.09 -17.70
CA LEU A 232 -21.78 5.83 -18.86
C LEU A 232 -22.21 7.31 -18.84
N ASP A 233 -23.39 7.62 -18.30
CA ASP A 233 -23.86 9.00 -18.16
C ASP A 233 -23.08 9.75 -17.09
N VAL A 234 -22.85 9.12 -15.93
CA VAL A 234 -22.00 9.68 -14.86
C VAL A 234 -20.58 9.96 -15.38
N LEU A 235 -19.95 8.97 -16.03
CA LEU A 235 -18.62 9.13 -16.63
C LEU A 235 -18.59 10.25 -17.66
N ALA A 236 -19.57 10.29 -18.57
CA ALA A 236 -19.61 11.29 -19.63
C ALA A 236 -19.76 12.72 -19.07
N LYS A 237 -20.58 12.89 -18.04
CA LYS A 237 -20.92 14.20 -17.50
C LYS A 237 -19.87 14.77 -16.56
N VAL A 238 -19.39 13.98 -15.60
CA VAL A 238 -18.54 14.46 -14.49
C VAL A 238 -17.25 13.64 -14.32
N GLY A 239 -16.96 12.73 -15.24
CA GLY A 239 -15.77 11.87 -15.19
C GLY A 239 -14.54 12.39 -15.93
N GLY A 240 -13.50 11.55 -15.97
CA GLY A 240 -12.23 11.76 -16.67
C GLY A 240 -11.93 10.63 -17.66
N PHE A 241 -11.12 10.89 -18.68
CA PHE A 241 -10.75 9.84 -19.65
C PHE A 241 -9.94 8.73 -19.00
N GLU A 242 -9.06 9.08 -18.07
CA GLU A 242 -8.28 8.14 -17.25
C GLU A 242 -9.18 7.32 -16.31
N LEU A 243 -10.23 7.93 -15.74
CA LEU A 243 -11.19 7.23 -14.89
C LEU A 243 -12.03 6.24 -15.71
N GLY A 244 -12.43 6.61 -16.93
CA GLY A 244 -13.05 5.71 -17.89
C GLY A 244 -12.14 4.55 -18.27
N CYS A 245 -10.85 4.82 -18.51
CA CYS A 245 -9.84 3.79 -18.75
C CYS A 245 -9.69 2.84 -17.56
N ILE A 246 -9.63 3.33 -16.32
CA ILE A 246 -9.58 2.46 -15.13
C ILE A 246 -10.85 1.61 -15.00
N ALA A 247 -12.03 2.18 -15.25
CA ALA A 247 -13.26 1.38 -15.29
C ALA A 247 -13.19 0.28 -16.36
N GLY A 248 -12.61 0.58 -17.53
CA GLY A 248 -12.32 -0.39 -18.57
C GLY A 248 -11.31 -1.46 -18.17
N LEU A 249 -10.24 -1.08 -17.46
CA LEU A 249 -9.25 -2.03 -16.92
C LEU A 249 -9.93 -3.02 -15.98
N ILE A 250 -10.83 -2.54 -15.11
CA ILE A 250 -11.61 -3.38 -14.18
C ILE A 250 -12.51 -4.35 -14.95
N LEU A 251 -13.28 -3.86 -15.92
CA LEU A 251 -14.19 -4.70 -16.70
C LEU A 251 -13.43 -5.74 -17.53
N GLY A 252 -12.34 -5.33 -18.20
CA GLY A 252 -11.48 -6.23 -18.97
C GLY A 252 -10.80 -7.28 -18.09
N ALA A 253 -10.25 -6.87 -16.95
CA ALA A 253 -9.64 -7.79 -15.98
C ALA A 253 -10.66 -8.81 -15.46
N ALA A 254 -11.87 -8.36 -15.10
CA ALA A 254 -12.94 -9.25 -14.65
C ALA A 254 -13.33 -10.27 -15.72
N ALA A 255 -13.54 -9.84 -16.97
CA ALA A 255 -13.86 -10.74 -18.09
C ALA A 255 -12.73 -11.73 -18.41
N ARG A 256 -11.49 -11.40 -18.02
CA ARG A 256 -10.29 -12.24 -18.19
C ARG A 256 -9.87 -12.96 -16.92
N ARG A 257 -10.67 -12.88 -15.85
CA ARG A 257 -10.41 -13.49 -14.53
C ARG A 257 -9.04 -13.11 -13.94
N MET A 258 -8.72 -11.83 -14.03
CA MET A 258 -7.56 -11.19 -13.43
C MET A 258 -7.97 -10.40 -12.19
N LEU A 259 -7.08 -10.36 -11.20
CA LEU A 259 -7.25 -9.57 -10.00
C LEU A 259 -7.04 -8.09 -10.31
N VAL A 260 -7.79 -7.22 -9.66
CA VAL A 260 -7.51 -5.78 -9.63
C VAL A 260 -7.43 -5.34 -8.18
N ILE A 261 -6.31 -4.73 -7.78
CA ILE A 261 -6.16 -4.16 -6.44
C ILE A 261 -6.25 -2.64 -6.57
N LEU A 262 -7.35 -2.08 -6.07
CA LEU A 262 -7.61 -0.65 -6.07
C LEU A 262 -6.64 0.07 -5.14
N ASP A 263 -6.23 1.27 -5.55
CA ASP A 263 -5.35 2.14 -4.78
C ASP A 263 -6.18 3.15 -3.98
N GLY A 264 -6.17 4.44 -4.38
CA GLY A 264 -6.88 5.51 -3.68
C GLY A 264 -8.25 5.89 -4.28
N ALA A 265 -8.69 7.11 -3.95
CA ALA A 265 -10.01 7.65 -4.27
C ALA A 265 -10.35 7.59 -5.77
N ASN A 266 -9.39 7.90 -6.63
CA ASN A 266 -9.60 7.95 -8.08
C ASN A 266 -9.85 6.55 -8.69
N THR A 267 -9.06 5.56 -8.28
CA THR A 267 -9.28 4.18 -8.72
C THR A 267 -10.62 3.63 -8.21
N THR A 268 -11.05 4.07 -7.03
CA THR A 268 -12.29 3.62 -6.39
C THR A 268 -13.52 4.31 -6.98
N SER A 269 -13.43 5.59 -7.37
CA SER A 269 -14.49 6.28 -8.11
C SER A 269 -14.69 5.64 -9.50
N ALA A 270 -13.60 5.27 -10.19
CA ALA A 270 -13.66 4.50 -11.43
C ALA A 270 -14.25 3.09 -11.22
N ALA A 271 -14.00 2.46 -10.07
CA ALA A 271 -14.62 1.18 -9.72
C ALA A 271 -16.14 1.30 -9.54
N LEU A 272 -16.69 2.42 -9.06
CA LEU A 272 -18.14 2.65 -9.04
C LEU A 272 -18.72 2.71 -10.46
N ILE A 273 -18.01 3.33 -11.41
CA ILE A 273 -18.41 3.35 -12.82
C ILE A 273 -18.45 1.93 -13.37
N ALA A 274 -17.39 1.13 -13.15
CA ALA A 274 -17.35 -0.26 -13.58
C ALA A 274 -18.47 -1.10 -12.94
N HIS A 275 -18.70 -0.93 -11.63
CA HIS A 275 -19.75 -1.63 -10.88
C HIS A 275 -21.15 -1.28 -11.39
N ALA A 276 -21.42 -0.01 -11.72
CA ALA A 276 -22.69 0.40 -12.31
C ALA A 276 -22.94 -0.23 -13.70
N LEU A 277 -21.88 -0.57 -14.44
CA LEU A 277 -21.97 -1.20 -15.75
C LEU A 277 -22.04 -2.74 -15.66
N ALA A 278 -21.30 -3.34 -14.74
CA ALA A 278 -21.27 -4.77 -14.50
C ALA A 278 -21.04 -5.06 -13.00
N PRO A 279 -22.10 -5.18 -12.18
CA PRO A 279 -21.97 -5.35 -10.73
C PRO A 279 -21.08 -6.53 -10.32
N SER A 280 -21.08 -7.60 -11.12
CA SER A 280 -20.24 -8.78 -10.90
C SER A 280 -18.73 -8.52 -10.94
N CYS A 281 -18.27 -7.38 -11.47
CA CYS A 281 -16.84 -7.03 -11.49
C CYS A 281 -16.25 -6.95 -10.08
N VAL A 282 -17.06 -6.66 -9.05
CA VAL A 282 -16.62 -6.53 -7.65
C VAL A 282 -15.93 -7.79 -7.10
N HIS A 283 -16.25 -8.97 -7.64
CA HIS A 283 -15.62 -10.23 -7.26
C HIS A 283 -14.14 -10.34 -7.66
N TYR A 284 -13.70 -9.45 -8.55
CA TYR A 284 -12.32 -9.37 -9.07
C TYR A 284 -11.52 -8.24 -8.41
N LEU A 285 -12.12 -7.52 -7.45
CA LEU A 285 -11.52 -6.37 -6.80
C LEU A 285 -11.00 -6.69 -5.39
N LEU A 286 -9.88 -6.09 -5.03
CA LEU A 286 -9.43 -5.88 -3.65
C LEU A 286 -9.23 -4.38 -3.40
N ALA A 287 -9.42 -3.94 -2.16
CA ALA A 287 -9.08 -2.58 -1.74
C ALA A 287 -7.75 -2.60 -1.00
N SER A 288 -6.88 -1.63 -1.28
CA SER A 288 -5.58 -1.55 -0.62
C SER A 288 -5.65 -0.81 0.72
N HIS A 289 -5.83 0.51 0.68
CA HIS A 289 -5.70 1.39 1.83
C HIS A 289 -6.93 2.28 2.04
N SER A 290 -7.16 2.65 3.29
CA SER A 290 -8.08 3.72 3.65
C SER A 290 -7.44 5.08 3.43
N SER A 291 -8.23 6.08 3.07
CA SER A 291 -7.85 7.48 3.08
C SER A 291 -8.77 8.22 4.04
N LEU A 292 -8.19 9.02 4.93
CA LEU A 292 -8.95 9.84 5.88
C LEU A 292 -9.22 11.24 5.33
N THR A 293 -8.52 11.66 4.27
CA THR A 293 -8.59 13.03 3.75
C THR A 293 -9.12 13.12 2.32
N GLU A 294 -9.21 12.00 1.62
CA GLU A 294 -10.03 11.88 0.42
C GLU A 294 -11.40 11.32 0.82
N HIS A 295 -12.33 12.20 1.21
CA HIS A 295 -13.58 11.81 1.85
C HIS A 295 -14.47 10.91 0.97
N SER A 296 -14.40 11.05 -0.36
CA SER A 296 -15.13 10.19 -1.30
C SER A 296 -14.77 8.70 -1.21
N HIS A 297 -13.52 8.38 -0.87
CA HIS A 297 -12.98 7.02 -0.88
C HIS A 297 -13.68 6.04 0.07
N PRO A 298 -13.82 6.32 1.39
CA PRO A 298 -14.51 5.42 2.31
C PRO A 298 -15.99 5.20 1.95
N HIS A 299 -16.68 6.20 1.40
CA HIS A 299 -18.07 6.04 0.94
C HIS A 299 -18.15 5.08 -0.25
N ALA A 300 -17.26 5.25 -1.24
CA ALA A 300 -17.21 4.38 -2.41
C ALA A 300 -16.84 2.94 -2.06
N LEU A 301 -15.83 2.73 -1.20
CA LEU A 301 -15.44 1.40 -0.71
C LEU A 301 -16.60 0.68 0.01
N ARG A 302 -17.32 1.41 0.88
CA ARG A 302 -18.49 0.86 1.58
C ARG A 302 -19.58 0.44 0.61
N HIS A 303 -19.87 1.24 -0.41
CA HIS A 303 -20.86 0.89 -1.43
C HIS A 303 -20.45 -0.35 -2.24
N LEU A 304 -19.16 -0.49 -2.56
CA LEU A 304 -18.61 -1.65 -3.24
C LEU A 304 -18.49 -2.89 -2.34
N GLY A 305 -18.77 -2.79 -1.04
CA GLY A 305 -18.55 -3.88 -0.09
C GLY A 305 -17.08 -4.32 0.00
N LEU A 306 -16.15 -3.40 -0.28
CA LEU A 306 -14.72 -3.65 -0.20
C LEU A 306 -14.19 -3.02 1.08
N THR A 307 -13.33 -3.74 1.77
CA THR A 307 -12.68 -3.21 2.97
C THR A 307 -11.17 -3.18 2.78
N PRO A 308 -10.51 -2.04 3.04
CA PRO A 308 -9.08 -1.91 2.86
C PRO A 308 -8.31 -2.61 3.99
N MET A 309 -7.06 -2.93 3.72
CA MET A 309 -6.17 -3.69 4.61
C MET A 309 -5.13 -2.79 5.30
N LEU A 310 -5.00 -1.55 4.83
CA LEU A 310 -3.97 -0.60 5.25
C LEU A 310 -4.58 0.75 5.67
N ARG A 311 -3.93 1.43 6.62
CA ARG A 311 -4.21 2.81 7.00
C ARG A 311 -2.90 3.61 7.02
N LEU A 312 -2.47 4.02 5.83
CA LEU A 312 -1.16 4.65 5.63
C LEU A 312 -1.21 6.16 5.39
N ASP A 313 -2.40 6.77 5.38
CA ASP A 313 -2.60 8.19 5.02
C ASP A 313 -1.97 8.55 3.66
N ILE A 314 -1.97 7.59 2.73
CA ILE A 314 -1.56 7.80 1.34
C ILE A 314 -2.69 8.54 0.61
N ARG A 315 -2.29 9.51 -0.20
CA ARG A 315 -3.18 10.38 -1.00
C ARG A 315 -2.75 10.47 -2.46
N LEU A 316 -1.56 9.97 -2.78
CA LEU A 316 -1.06 9.87 -4.14
C LEU A 316 -1.51 8.53 -4.74
N SER A 317 -2.39 8.58 -5.74
CA SER A 317 -2.98 7.40 -6.39
C SER A 317 -2.06 6.78 -7.46
N GLU A 318 -0.78 6.59 -7.12
CA GLU A 318 0.26 6.02 -7.98
C GLU A 318 0.66 4.60 -7.55
N THR A 319 -0.30 3.82 -7.04
CA THR A 319 -0.19 2.38 -6.74
C THR A 319 0.64 1.97 -5.52
N ALA A 320 1.12 2.92 -4.71
CA ALA A 320 1.89 2.62 -3.50
C ALA A 320 1.14 1.69 -2.54
N GLY A 321 -0.14 1.95 -2.27
CA GLY A 321 -0.95 1.11 -1.39
C GLY A 321 -1.26 -0.25 -2.02
N SER A 322 -1.68 -0.25 -3.29
CA SER A 322 -2.01 -1.49 -4.02
C SER A 322 -0.81 -2.45 -4.17
N SER A 323 0.41 -1.91 -4.32
CA SER A 323 1.64 -2.69 -4.37
C SER A 323 1.97 -3.35 -3.03
N ILE A 324 1.72 -2.69 -1.90
CA ILE A 324 1.92 -3.30 -0.56
C ILE A 324 0.96 -4.47 -0.37
N VAL A 325 -0.32 -4.30 -0.72
CA VAL A 325 -1.31 -5.38 -0.60
C VAL A 325 -1.01 -6.55 -1.55
N LEU A 326 -0.49 -6.29 -2.75
CA LEU A 326 -0.02 -7.35 -3.65
C LEU A 326 1.05 -8.24 -2.99
N ARG A 327 2.03 -7.61 -2.33
CA ARG A 327 3.12 -8.32 -1.65
C ARG A 327 2.61 -9.14 -0.46
N MET A 328 1.69 -8.58 0.32
CA MET A 328 1.05 -9.30 1.43
C MET A 328 0.18 -10.48 0.93
N LEU A 329 -0.53 -10.34 -0.18
CA LEU A 329 -1.24 -11.46 -0.81
C LEU A 329 -0.26 -12.56 -1.26
N GLY A 330 0.88 -12.17 -1.81
CA GLY A 330 1.95 -13.10 -2.16
C GLY A 330 2.49 -13.89 -0.96
N GLN A 331 2.64 -13.23 0.20
CA GLN A 331 3.00 -13.89 1.47
C GLN A 331 1.90 -14.87 1.91
N MET A 332 0.63 -14.48 1.84
CA MET A 332 -0.48 -15.34 2.22
C MET A 332 -0.63 -16.58 1.32
N LEU A 333 -0.30 -16.46 0.02
CA LEU A 333 -0.24 -17.60 -0.89
C LEU A 333 0.82 -18.62 -0.50
N LYS A 334 2.01 -18.16 -0.08
CA LYS A 334 3.08 -19.04 0.41
C LYS A 334 2.70 -19.72 1.73
N VAL A 335 2.05 -18.98 2.63
CA VAL A 335 1.52 -19.54 3.88
C VAL A 335 0.52 -20.65 3.57
N TRP A 336 -0.42 -20.42 2.66
CA TRP A 336 -1.40 -21.42 2.26
C TRP A 336 -0.76 -22.68 1.66
N GLU A 337 0.22 -22.52 0.76
CA GLU A 337 0.96 -23.65 0.19
C GLU A 337 1.71 -24.45 1.26
N ALA A 338 2.36 -23.77 2.22
CA ALA A 338 3.11 -24.40 3.29
C ALA A 338 2.21 -25.17 4.28
N ILE A 339 1.02 -24.66 4.56
CA ILE A 339 0.07 -25.29 5.49
C ILE A 339 -0.62 -26.49 4.84
N ASP A 340 -1.12 -26.34 3.61
CA ASP A 340 -1.97 -27.34 2.95
C ASP A 340 -1.18 -28.46 2.25
N SER A 341 0.07 -28.20 1.83
CA SER A 341 0.95 -29.16 1.15
C SER A 341 2.33 -29.26 1.82
N PRO A 342 2.43 -29.86 3.02
CA PRO A 342 3.64 -29.83 3.84
C PRO A 342 4.87 -30.53 3.23
N ALA A 343 4.70 -31.30 2.15
CA ALA A 343 5.79 -31.98 1.46
C ALA A 343 6.69 -31.05 0.60
N CYS A 344 6.29 -29.80 0.35
CA CYS A 344 7.00 -28.87 -0.55
C CYS A 344 8.12 -28.04 0.12
N LEU A 345 8.30 -28.08 1.44
CA LEU A 345 9.36 -27.34 2.13
C LEU A 345 10.67 -28.16 2.16
N LEU A 346 11.58 -27.86 1.22
CA LEU A 346 12.88 -28.53 1.10
C LEU A 346 13.98 -27.97 2.01
N LEU A 347 13.73 -26.89 2.77
CA LEU A 347 14.69 -26.32 3.72
C LEU A 347 13.97 -25.90 5.00
N PRO A 348 14.35 -26.43 6.18
CA PRO A 348 13.90 -25.85 7.43
C PRO A 348 14.44 -24.42 7.55
N PRO A 349 13.72 -23.49 8.19
CA PRO A 349 14.26 -22.17 8.49
C PRO A 349 15.57 -22.32 9.25
N ARG A 350 16.46 -21.33 9.10
CA ARG A 350 17.62 -21.20 9.98
C ARG A 350 17.14 -20.70 11.34
N PHE A 351 16.42 -21.55 12.07
CA PHE A 351 16.09 -21.32 13.46
C PHE A 351 17.38 -21.48 14.27
N ALA A 352 17.84 -20.37 14.84
CA ALA A 352 18.89 -20.41 15.83
C ALA A 352 18.21 -20.42 17.21
N TRP A 353 18.23 -21.58 17.87
CA TRP A 353 17.84 -21.69 19.27
C TRP A 353 19.04 -21.31 20.13
N SER A 354 18.89 -20.25 20.93
CA SER A 354 19.86 -19.91 21.96
C SER A 354 19.30 -20.31 23.33
N SER A 355 20.06 -21.13 24.05
CA SER A 355 19.91 -21.29 25.50
C SER A 355 20.79 -20.25 26.19
N PHE A 356 20.36 -19.77 27.36
CA PHE A 356 21.02 -18.73 28.17
C PHE A 356 22.52 -18.51 27.87
N PRO A 357 22.94 -17.31 27.44
CA PRO A 357 24.36 -17.00 27.49
C PRO A 357 24.82 -17.07 28.96
N ALA A 358 25.96 -17.69 29.22
CA ALA A 358 26.61 -17.54 30.53
C ALA A 358 26.85 -16.05 30.75
N CYS A 359 26.28 -15.47 31.82
CA CYS A 359 26.44 -14.06 32.17
C CYS A 359 27.91 -13.64 32.04
N GLY A 360 28.25 -12.94 30.97
CA GLY A 360 29.62 -12.52 30.62
C GLY A 360 29.72 -10.99 30.54
N GLU A 361 30.95 -10.49 30.44
CA GLU A 361 31.29 -9.05 30.52
C GLU A 361 30.50 -8.12 29.56
N ASP A 362 29.99 -8.64 28.43
CA ASP A 362 29.15 -7.90 27.47
C ASP A 362 27.78 -7.45 28.03
N TYR A 363 27.27 -8.14 29.06
CA TYR A 363 26.01 -7.81 29.74
C TYR A 363 26.02 -6.41 30.37
N ASN A 364 27.14 -6.02 30.98
CA ASN A 364 27.29 -4.71 31.59
C ASN A 364 27.32 -3.59 30.54
N GLY A 365 27.78 -3.87 29.31
CA GLY A 365 27.77 -2.89 28.21
C GLY A 365 26.36 -2.58 27.68
N ALA A 366 25.52 -3.62 27.51
CA ALA A 366 24.17 -3.48 26.98
C ALA A 366 23.19 -2.78 27.94
N ILE A 367 23.31 -3.02 29.26
CA ILE A 367 22.46 -2.36 30.28
C ILE A 367 22.91 -0.94 30.60
N SER A 368 24.21 -0.66 30.50
CA SER A 368 24.75 0.69 30.76
C SER A 368 24.52 1.66 29.60
N ALA A 369 24.25 1.15 28.41
CA ALA A 369 24.09 1.94 27.20
C ALA A 369 22.65 2.46 27.09
N SER A 370 22.43 3.72 27.45
CA SER A 370 21.21 4.42 27.03
C SER A 370 21.13 4.42 25.50
N PRO A 371 19.95 4.15 24.90
CA PRO A 371 19.78 4.21 23.47
C PRO A 371 20.17 5.60 22.96
N ALA A 372 21.01 5.64 21.92
CA ALA A 372 21.38 6.89 21.30
C ALA A 372 20.13 7.48 20.60
N PRO A 373 19.82 8.78 20.78
CA PRO A 373 18.72 9.39 20.06
C PRO A 373 19.00 9.33 18.55
N PRO A 374 17.97 9.20 17.70
CA PRO A 374 18.14 9.27 16.26
C PRO A 374 18.86 10.55 15.82
N ASN A 375 19.65 10.44 14.76
CA ASN A 375 20.42 11.57 14.26
C ASN A 375 19.50 12.61 13.59
N GLN A 376 19.16 13.67 14.32
CA GLN A 376 18.26 14.72 13.84
C GLN A 376 18.75 15.37 12.55
N SER A 377 20.06 15.61 12.39
CA SER A 377 20.59 16.23 11.17
C SER A 377 20.37 15.35 9.94
N ILE A 378 20.41 14.03 10.10
CA ILE A 378 20.14 13.07 9.02
C ILE A 378 18.64 12.95 8.76
N MET A 379 17.82 12.98 9.80
CA MET A 379 16.36 13.02 9.66
C MET A 379 15.92 14.27 8.87
N ASP A 380 16.49 15.43 9.20
CA ASP A 380 16.20 16.69 8.51
C ASP A 380 16.63 16.64 7.04
N ALA A 381 17.79 16.03 6.74
CA ALA A 381 18.24 15.83 5.36
C ALA A 381 17.31 14.87 4.58
N CYS A 382 16.91 13.76 5.20
CA CYS A 382 15.96 12.80 4.62
C CYS A 382 14.60 13.45 4.35
N GLN A 383 14.06 14.20 5.32
CA GLN A 383 12.81 14.95 5.18
C GLN A 383 12.93 16.00 4.06
N TYR A 384 14.04 16.73 4.00
CA TYR A 384 14.28 17.71 2.92
C TYR A 384 14.26 17.03 1.55
N ARG A 385 14.87 15.86 1.41
CA ARG A 385 14.79 15.06 0.18
C ARG A 385 13.34 14.66 -0.12
N LEU A 386 12.63 14.08 0.84
CA LEU A 386 11.24 13.62 0.68
C LEU A 386 10.27 14.74 0.30
N ASP A 387 10.47 15.95 0.83
CA ASP A 387 9.67 17.14 0.49
C ASP A 387 9.91 17.60 -0.95
N ASN A 388 11.11 17.34 -1.49
CA ASN A 388 11.52 17.72 -2.84
C ASN A 388 11.41 16.59 -3.87
N LEU A 389 11.00 15.38 -3.49
CA LEU A 389 10.59 14.34 -4.44
C LEU A 389 9.42 14.84 -5.29
N ALA A 390 9.37 14.45 -6.57
CA ALA A 390 8.36 14.88 -7.54
C ALA A 390 6.94 14.33 -7.23
N LYS A 391 6.38 14.80 -6.12
CA LYS A 391 5.07 14.46 -5.54
C LYS A 391 4.58 15.60 -4.64
N PRO A 392 3.29 15.64 -4.26
CA PRO A 392 2.84 16.50 -3.18
C PRO A 392 3.52 16.16 -1.85
N ILE A 393 3.88 17.18 -1.07
CA ILE A 393 4.40 17.03 0.28
C ILE A 393 3.40 16.21 1.13
N HIS A 394 3.89 15.26 1.91
CA HIS A 394 3.10 14.36 2.78
C HIS A 394 2.11 13.42 2.07
N SER A 395 2.10 13.36 0.73
CA SER A 395 1.13 12.54 -0.01
C SER A 395 1.35 11.03 0.10
N LEU A 396 2.52 10.58 0.57
CA LEU A 396 2.80 9.17 0.84
C LEU A 396 2.67 8.79 2.33
N GLY A 397 2.21 9.72 3.16
CA GLY A 397 1.78 9.46 4.54
C GLY A 397 2.82 8.77 5.41
N TYR A 398 2.49 7.60 5.95
CA TYR A 398 3.38 6.83 6.82
C TYR A 398 4.68 6.39 6.13
N LEU A 399 4.71 6.23 4.81
CA LEU A 399 5.94 5.84 4.11
C LEU A 399 7.04 6.91 4.25
N GLU A 400 6.67 8.19 4.22
CA GLU A 400 7.62 9.30 4.43
C GLU A 400 8.14 9.29 5.88
N ARG A 401 7.23 9.09 6.85
CA ARG A 401 7.59 9.05 8.28
C ARG A 401 8.55 7.90 8.59
N ILE A 402 8.29 6.72 8.03
CA ILE A 402 9.14 5.54 8.22
C ILE A 402 10.53 5.79 7.63
N ALA A 403 10.61 6.36 6.42
CA ALA A 403 11.89 6.67 5.79
C ALA A 403 12.74 7.64 6.64
N VAL A 404 12.13 8.70 7.22
CA VAL A 404 12.81 9.63 8.12
C VAL A 404 13.27 8.95 9.41
N GLN A 405 12.40 8.13 10.02
CA GLN A 405 12.74 7.41 11.24
C GLN A 405 13.91 6.44 11.01
N LEU A 406 13.88 5.66 9.92
CA LEU A 406 14.99 4.81 9.50
C LEU A 406 16.27 5.60 9.28
N ALA A 407 16.18 6.74 8.59
CA ALA A 407 17.35 7.56 8.30
C ALA A 407 18.03 8.05 9.59
N GLY A 408 17.24 8.50 10.56
CA GLY A 408 17.72 8.92 11.87
C GLY A 408 18.37 7.78 12.66
N THR A 409 17.73 6.61 12.72
CA THR A 409 18.22 5.45 13.46
C THR A 409 19.49 4.87 12.84
N MET A 410 19.55 4.79 11.51
CA MET A 410 20.69 4.22 10.79
C MET A 410 21.82 5.22 10.54
N GLY A 411 21.59 6.51 10.79
CA GLY A 411 22.54 7.57 10.46
C GLY A 411 22.81 7.70 8.95
N CYS A 412 21.84 7.33 8.12
CA CYS A 412 21.95 7.33 6.65
C CYS A 412 20.77 8.09 6.03
N GLU A 413 21.01 9.18 5.29
CA GLU A 413 19.94 10.00 4.68
C GLU A 413 18.99 9.18 3.78
N ARG A 414 19.56 8.17 3.12
CA ARG A 414 18.86 7.27 2.21
C ARG A 414 19.17 5.82 2.60
N PRO A 415 18.48 5.29 3.62
CA PRO A 415 18.65 3.90 4.03
C PRO A 415 18.48 2.96 2.83
N PRO A 416 19.31 1.93 2.66
CA PRO A 416 19.35 1.15 1.43
C PRO A 416 18.16 0.18 1.32
N ASN A 417 17.74 -0.15 0.09
CA ASN A 417 16.59 -1.03 -0.16
C ASN A 417 16.80 -2.47 0.35
N ASP A 418 18.04 -2.92 0.52
CA ASP A 418 18.45 -4.24 1.03
C ASP A 418 18.80 -4.23 2.53
N THR A 419 18.23 -3.28 3.28
CA THR A 419 18.42 -3.19 4.74
C THR A 419 18.09 -4.52 5.42
N GLN A 420 19.08 -5.09 6.12
CA GLN A 420 18.97 -6.39 6.75
C GLN A 420 18.00 -6.35 7.94
N THR A 421 17.22 -7.42 8.08
CA THR A 421 16.21 -7.56 9.14
C THR A 421 16.36 -8.92 9.80
N ALA A 422 16.21 -9.00 11.12
CA ALA A 422 16.09 -10.27 11.85
C ALA A 422 14.77 -10.33 12.64
N LEU A 423 14.31 -11.55 12.94
CA LEU A 423 13.25 -11.81 13.91
C LEU A 423 13.86 -12.41 15.18
N LEU A 424 13.65 -11.75 16.32
CA LEU A 424 13.86 -12.35 17.65
C LEU A 424 12.50 -12.73 18.23
N LEU A 425 12.28 -14.04 18.36
CA LEU A 425 11.10 -14.63 18.97
C LEU A 425 11.42 -15.08 20.39
N ILE A 426 10.64 -14.61 21.36
CA ILE A 426 10.80 -14.94 22.77
C ILE A 426 9.65 -15.87 23.20
N THR A 427 9.99 -16.98 23.85
CA THR A 427 9.02 -17.99 24.30
C THR A 427 9.52 -18.79 25.51
N GLU A 428 8.65 -19.33 26.35
CA GLU A 428 8.93 -20.32 27.40
C GLU A 428 8.88 -21.75 26.84
N GLU A 429 8.31 -21.91 25.64
CA GLU A 429 8.19 -23.20 24.99
C GLU A 429 9.57 -23.69 24.49
N THR A 430 9.74 -25.02 24.48
CA THR A 430 10.95 -25.66 23.96
C THR A 430 10.86 -25.98 22.47
N GLU A 431 9.65 -25.93 21.91
CA GLU A 431 9.36 -26.11 20.50
C GLU A 431 8.14 -25.26 20.10
N LEU A 432 8.09 -24.82 18.84
CA LEU A 432 6.91 -24.16 18.29
C LEU A 432 5.96 -25.21 17.67
N PRO A 433 4.64 -24.95 17.65
CA PRO A 433 3.71 -25.76 16.88
C PRO A 433 4.16 -25.95 15.43
N ALA A 434 3.87 -27.13 14.88
CA ALA A 434 4.35 -27.50 13.56
C ALA A 434 3.77 -26.61 12.45
N ASP A 435 2.52 -26.17 12.59
CA ASP A 435 1.86 -25.22 11.68
C ASP A 435 2.50 -23.83 11.76
N LEU A 436 2.70 -23.30 12.98
CA LEU A 436 3.38 -22.02 13.19
C LEU A 436 4.81 -22.02 12.63
N THR A 437 5.54 -23.12 12.82
CA THR A 437 6.87 -23.32 12.24
C THR A 437 6.84 -23.23 10.71
N ARG A 438 5.83 -23.84 10.05
CA ARG A 438 5.65 -23.76 8.59
C ARG A 438 5.26 -22.36 8.14
N ILE A 439 4.39 -21.67 8.88
CA ILE A 439 3.98 -20.29 8.61
C ILE A 439 5.21 -19.36 8.64
N LEU A 440 5.97 -19.39 9.74
CA LEU A 440 7.17 -18.57 9.90
C LEU A 440 8.22 -18.88 8.83
N SER A 441 8.38 -20.15 8.48
CA SER A 441 9.23 -20.56 7.35
C SER A 441 8.80 -19.91 6.05
N ALA A 442 7.52 -19.99 5.69
CA ALA A 442 6.99 -19.46 4.45
C ALA A 442 7.11 -17.94 4.35
N LEU A 443 6.90 -17.25 5.47
CA LEU A 443 6.94 -15.79 5.55
C LEU A 443 8.36 -15.21 5.52
N THR A 444 9.33 -15.90 6.13
CA THR A 444 10.70 -15.38 6.27
C THR A 444 11.61 -15.77 5.10
N ASP A 445 11.35 -16.89 4.42
CA ASP A 445 12.18 -17.40 3.32
C ASP A 445 12.33 -16.40 2.16
N ALA A 446 11.24 -15.73 1.78
CA ALA A 446 11.21 -14.81 0.64
C ALA A 446 12.20 -13.62 0.75
N ARG A 447 12.54 -13.24 1.98
CA ARG A 447 13.39 -12.10 2.32
C ARG A 447 14.63 -12.53 3.10
N ALA A 448 14.85 -13.83 3.26
CA ALA A 448 15.93 -14.40 4.05
C ALA A 448 16.02 -13.80 5.47
N ILE A 449 14.88 -13.55 6.13
CA ILE A 449 14.86 -13.02 7.50
C ILE A 449 15.27 -14.16 8.45
N PRO A 450 16.45 -14.11 9.11
CA PRO A 450 16.81 -15.10 10.10
C PRO A 450 15.87 -15.04 11.30
N VAL A 451 15.49 -16.21 11.81
CA VAL A 451 14.63 -16.34 12.99
C VAL A 451 15.46 -16.86 14.16
N HIS A 452 15.62 -16.02 15.17
CA HIS A 452 16.30 -16.33 16.41
C HIS A 452 15.24 -16.61 17.47
N ILE A 453 15.31 -17.78 18.11
CA ILE A 453 14.36 -18.17 19.15
C ILE A 453 15.11 -18.20 20.48
N LEU A 454 14.69 -17.33 21.39
CA LEU A 454 15.17 -17.28 22.76
C LEU A 454 14.15 -18.00 23.66
N SER A 455 14.52 -19.19 24.12
CA SER A 455 13.73 -19.95 25.09
C SER A 455 14.05 -19.51 26.52
N ILE A 456 13.03 -19.12 27.27
CA ILE A 456 13.17 -18.59 28.63
C ILE A 456 12.64 -19.60 29.63
N ALA A 457 13.54 -20.19 30.42
CA ALA A 457 13.19 -21.14 31.47
C ALA A 457 13.24 -20.54 32.90
N ASP A 458 13.89 -19.39 33.10
CA ASP A 458 14.05 -18.72 34.41
C ASP A 458 13.15 -17.49 34.52
N THR A 459 12.67 -17.18 35.73
CA THR A 459 11.83 -16.01 36.03
C THR A 459 12.64 -14.79 36.47
N GLY A 460 12.18 -13.57 36.14
CA GLY A 460 12.66 -12.32 36.74
C GLY A 460 13.86 -11.68 36.03
N GLU A 461 14.78 -11.04 36.78
CA GLU A 461 15.89 -10.22 36.24
C GLU A 461 16.78 -10.95 35.23
N ARG A 462 16.96 -12.28 35.37
CA ARG A 462 17.77 -13.08 34.44
C ARG A 462 17.13 -13.23 33.05
N ALA A 463 15.79 -13.25 32.97
CA ALA A 463 15.09 -13.33 31.69
C ALA A 463 15.25 -12.01 30.91
N THR A 464 15.02 -10.88 31.59
CA THR A 464 15.29 -9.53 31.07
C THR A 464 16.74 -9.40 30.60
N ALA A 465 17.68 -9.92 31.40
CA ALA A 465 19.10 -9.86 31.13
C ALA A 465 19.52 -10.55 29.82
N ALA A 466 19.07 -11.79 29.67
CA ALA A 466 19.36 -12.62 28.51
C ALA A 466 18.75 -12.02 27.24
N ALA A 467 17.48 -11.61 27.31
CA ALA A 467 16.77 -11.02 26.19
C ALA A 467 17.39 -9.69 25.74
N CYS A 468 17.84 -8.85 26.68
CA CYS A 468 18.58 -7.62 26.38
C CYS A 468 19.89 -7.90 25.64
N THR A 469 20.66 -8.88 26.11
CA THR A 469 21.96 -9.24 25.51
C THR A 469 21.79 -9.77 24.10
N GLU A 470 20.85 -10.70 23.91
CA GLU A 470 20.58 -11.30 22.60
C GLU A 470 20.10 -10.25 21.59
N ALA A 471 19.15 -9.40 21.99
CA ALA A 471 18.63 -8.34 21.15
C ALA A 471 19.71 -7.31 20.78
N TYR A 472 20.59 -6.95 21.73
CA TYR A 472 21.73 -6.06 21.48
C TYR A 472 22.71 -6.66 20.46
N ALA A 473 23.04 -7.96 20.59
CA ALA A 473 23.93 -8.64 19.67
C ALA A 473 23.35 -8.68 18.24
N LEU A 474 22.05 -8.99 18.10
CA LEU A 474 21.37 -8.97 16.80
C LEU A 474 21.33 -7.58 16.19
N ALA A 475 21.01 -6.57 17.01
CA ALA A 475 20.86 -5.19 16.55
C ALA A 475 22.13 -4.60 15.93
N ARG A 476 23.30 -5.05 16.38
CA ARG A 476 24.59 -4.64 15.80
C ARG A 476 24.82 -5.09 14.36
N SER A 477 24.09 -6.10 13.90
CA SER A 477 24.20 -6.65 12.54
C SER A 477 22.94 -6.47 11.70
N HIS A 478 21.80 -6.17 12.33
CA HIS A 478 20.51 -6.01 11.68
C HIS A 478 19.92 -4.64 12.04
N PRO A 479 19.97 -3.65 11.13
CA PRO A 479 19.39 -2.34 11.37
C PRO A 479 17.88 -2.36 11.66
N LEU A 480 17.20 -3.43 11.25
CA LEU A 480 15.80 -3.69 11.55
C LEU A 480 15.68 -4.95 12.41
N LEU A 481 14.93 -4.87 13.50
CA LEU A 481 14.67 -6.02 14.36
C LEU A 481 13.18 -6.16 14.62
N ILE A 482 12.61 -7.28 14.21
CA ILE A 482 11.25 -7.68 14.58
C ILE A 482 11.35 -8.38 15.92
N LEU A 483 10.57 -7.91 16.90
CA LEU A 483 10.41 -8.59 18.19
C LEU A 483 9.05 -9.27 18.22
N GLY A 484 9.03 -10.56 18.51
CA GLY A 484 7.80 -11.32 18.65
C GLY A 484 7.79 -12.17 19.92
N ALA A 485 6.60 -12.57 20.33
CA ALA A 485 6.41 -13.52 21.42
C ALA A 485 5.41 -14.61 21.05
N TYR A 486 5.63 -15.81 21.57
CA TYR A 486 4.71 -16.93 21.45
C TYR A 486 4.55 -17.63 22.80
N GLU A 487 3.32 -17.71 23.29
CA GLU A 487 2.94 -18.40 24.52
C GLU A 487 1.51 -18.91 24.42
N THR A 488 1.24 -20.05 25.06
CA THR A 488 -0.13 -20.55 25.23
C THR A 488 -0.93 -19.74 26.27
N GLU A 489 -0.26 -19.21 27.31
CA GLU A 489 -0.87 -18.40 28.37
C GLU A 489 -0.11 -17.07 28.62
N PRO A 490 -0.73 -16.06 29.23
CA PRO A 490 -0.01 -14.84 29.63
C PRO A 490 1.03 -15.13 30.72
N SER A 491 2.30 -14.82 30.44
CA SER A 491 3.40 -14.93 31.42
C SER A 491 4.04 -13.57 31.69
N GLY A 492 4.19 -13.22 32.98
CA GLY A 492 4.91 -12.01 33.41
C GLY A 492 6.41 -12.07 33.10
N THR A 493 6.97 -13.28 32.99
CA THR A 493 8.39 -13.49 32.61
C THR A 493 8.63 -13.03 31.18
N ILE A 494 7.74 -13.37 30.26
CA ILE A 494 7.81 -12.95 28.85
C ILE A 494 7.70 -11.44 28.72
N SER A 495 6.82 -10.81 29.51
CA SER A 495 6.74 -9.34 29.53
C SER A 495 8.07 -8.71 29.94
N ALA A 496 8.69 -9.21 31.02
CA ALA A 496 9.98 -8.70 31.49
C ALA A 496 11.13 -8.96 30.50
N ALA A 497 11.08 -10.08 29.78
CA ALA A 497 12.04 -10.39 28.73
C ALA A 497 11.90 -9.49 27.51
N LEU A 498 10.67 -9.25 27.04
CA LEU A 498 10.39 -8.32 25.95
C LEU A 498 10.86 -6.91 26.31
N SER A 499 10.72 -6.48 27.58
CA SER A 499 11.28 -5.22 28.05
C SER A 499 12.79 -5.16 27.89
N GLY A 500 13.49 -6.22 28.29
CA GLY A 500 14.93 -6.34 28.11
C GLY A 500 15.33 -6.29 26.63
N ALA A 501 14.64 -7.05 25.78
CA ALA A 501 14.89 -7.08 24.34
C ALA A 501 14.70 -5.71 23.68
N LEU A 502 13.66 -4.97 24.05
CA LEU A 502 13.42 -3.61 23.54
C LEU A 502 14.57 -2.66 23.89
N GLN A 503 15.06 -2.72 25.13
CA GLN A 503 16.21 -1.91 25.57
C GLN A 503 17.49 -2.31 24.84
N GLY A 504 17.78 -3.61 24.78
CA GLY A 504 18.96 -4.14 24.10
C GLY A 504 18.99 -3.80 22.62
N ALA A 505 17.86 -3.97 21.92
CA ALA A 505 17.75 -3.64 20.51
C ALA A 505 17.94 -2.13 20.23
N ALA A 506 17.36 -1.27 21.07
CA ALA A 506 17.49 0.17 20.93
C ALA A 506 18.92 0.63 21.25
N ALA A 507 19.56 0.06 22.27
CA ALA A 507 20.96 0.31 22.59
C ALA A 507 21.91 -0.17 21.48
N GLY A 508 21.53 -1.24 20.77
CA GLY A 508 22.25 -1.75 19.60
C GLY A 508 22.04 -0.94 18.32
N GLY A 509 21.08 0.00 18.30
CA GLY A 509 20.84 0.93 17.20
C GLY A 509 19.88 0.42 16.11
N SER A 510 19.07 -0.60 16.38
CA SER A 510 18.04 -1.03 15.43
C SER A 510 16.77 -0.18 15.53
N LEU A 511 16.06 -0.08 14.41
CA LEU A 511 14.65 0.25 14.43
C LEU A 511 13.86 -1.02 14.73
N ILE A 512 13.06 -0.97 15.79
CA ILE A 512 12.36 -2.12 16.35
C ILE A 512 10.93 -2.15 15.82
N LEU A 513 10.51 -3.29 15.30
CA LEU A 513 9.13 -3.55 14.91
C LEU A 513 8.50 -4.52 15.92
N PRO A 514 7.56 -4.06 16.77
CA PRO A 514 6.73 -4.97 17.54
C PRO A 514 5.89 -5.84 16.60
N GLY A 515 6.16 -7.13 16.60
CA GLY A 515 5.69 -8.06 15.58
C GLY A 515 4.37 -8.75 15.90
N ASP A 516 3.77 -8.48 17.06
CA ASP A 516 2.46 -8.96 17.49
C ASP A 516 1.84 -8.03 18.52
N ALA A 517 0.55 -8.21 18.81
CA ALA A 517 -0.22 -7.32 19.68
C ALA A 517 0.30 -7.29 21.13
N ARG A 518 0.89 -8.38 21.63
CA ARG A 518 1.47 -8.45 22.97
C ARG A 518 2.74 -7.60 23.03
N THR A 519 3.64 -7.81 22.07
CA THR A 519 4.89 -7.05 21.98
C THR A 519 4.64 -5.57 21.78
N ASP A 520 3.64 -5.20 20.95
CA ASP A 520 3.26 -3.80 20.72
C ASP A 520 2.76 -3.12 22.00
N ARG A 521 1.91 -3.81 22.78
CA ARG A 521 1.41 -3.28 24.06
C ARG A 521 2.55 -2.99 25.04
N ILE A 522 3.45 -3.96 25.22
CA ILE A 522 4.61 -3.82 26.11
C ILE A 522 5.55 -2.71 25.62
N ALA A 523 5.76 -2.61 24.31
CA ALA A 523 6.56 -1.54 23.72
C ALA A 523 5.97 -0.14 24.01
N ARG A 524 4.64 0.00 24.02
CA ARG A 524 3.96 1.25 24.40
C ARG A 524 4.09 1.55 25.89
N GLU A 525 3.84 0.58 26.76
CA GLU A 525 3.96 0.71 28.21
C GLU A 525 5.37 1.17 28.62
N ILE A 526 6.41 0.51 28.11
CA ILE A 526 7.80 0.86 28.42
C ILE A 526 8.19 2.21 27.80
N SER A 527 7.62 2.56 26.65
CA SER A 527 7.84 3.88 26.05
C SER A 527 7.22 5.02 26.85
N GLU A 528 6.24 4.74 27.72
CA GLU A 528 5.73 5.71 28.69
C GLU A 528 6.70 5.90 29.86
N GLU A 529 7.33 4.81 30.32
CA GLU A 529 8.33 4.82 31.39
C GLU A 529 9.69 5.39 30.94
N ASN A 530 10.11 5.07 29.71
CA ASN A 530 11.36 5.50 29.10
C ASN A 530 11.11 6.10 27.70
N ALA A 531 10.92 7.42 27.68
CA ALA A 531 10.66 8.18 26.46
C ALA A 531 11.79 8.09 25.42
N ALA A 532 13.01 7.70 25.80
CA ALA A 532 14.13 7.56 24.88
C ALA A 532 13.98 6.39 23.90
N LEU A 533 13.10 5.42 24.19
CA LEU A 533 12.83 4.27 23.32
C LEU A 533 11.85 4.58 22.19
N ARG A 534 10.95 5.57 22.37
CA ARG A 534 9.91 5.93 21.39
C ARG A 534 10.43 6.10 19.97
N PRO A 535 11.56 6.81 19.73
CA PRO A 535 12.04 7.03 18.37
C PRO A 535 12.62 5.76 17.72
N CYS A 536 12.96 4.74 18.52
CA CYS A 536 13.52 3.47 18.06
C CYS A 536 12.44 2.41 17.79
N ILE A 537 11.16 2.70 18.04
CA ILE A 537 10.07 1.73 17.89
C ILE A 537 9.14 2.20 16.75
N LEU A 538 8.85 1.29 15.84
CA LEU A 538 7.92 1.46 14.74
C LEU A 538 6.64 0.64 15.00
N HIS A 539 5.63 1.30 15.55
CA HIS A 539 4.32 0.68 15.80
C HIS A 539 3.55 0.47 14.48
N ILE A 540 3.43 -0.78 14.04
CA ILE A 540 2.66 -1.17 12.84
C ILE A 540 1.20 -1.50 13.19
N LEU A 541 0.98 -2.16 14.32
CA LEU A 541 -0.35 -2.51 14.83
C LEU A 541 -0.81 -1.51 15.92
N PRO A 542 -2.10 -1.19 16.02
CA PRO A 542 -3.15 -1.32 14.99
C PRO A 542 -3.12 -0.15 13.98
N ASP A 543 -2.05 0.65 13.99
CA ASP A 543 -2.05 1.98 13.39
C ASP A 543 -2.02 1.94 11.86
N MET A 544 -1.22 1.03 11.29
CA MET A 544 -0.97 0.94 9.85
C MET A 544 -1.61 -0.26 9.17
N LEU A 545 -1.65 -1.41 9.88
CA LEU A 545 -2.20 -2.66 9.36
C LEU A 545 -3.60 -2.90 9.95
N THR A 546 -4.64 -2.84 9.10
CA THR A 546 -6.06 -2.89 9.51
C THR A 546 -6.74 -4.16 8.99
N ILE A 547 -6.14 -5.31 9.26
CA ILE A 547 -6.57 -6.61 8.73
C ILE A 547 -7.45 -7.41 9.68
N ASP A 548 -7.79 -6.88 10.87
CA ASP A 548 -8.60 -7.56 11.89
C ASP A 548 -8.12 -9.00 12.18
N ALA A 549 -6.81 -9.12 12.43
CA ALA A 549 -6.11 -10.38 12.63
C ALA A 549 -5.56 -10.49 14.06
N GLU A 550 -5.47 -11.72 14.56
CA GLU A 550 -4.84 -12.06 15.85
C GLU A 550 -3.52 -12.76 15.58
N LEU A 551 -2.53 -11.96 15.17
CA LEU A 551 -1.22 -12.45 14.78
C LEU A 551 -0.29 -12.56 16.00
N THR A 552 0.44 -13.66 16.09
CA THR A 552 1.42 -13.97 17.14
C THR A 552 2.81 -14.19 16.54
N ALA A 553 3.80 -14.46 17.39
CA ALA A 553 5.14 -14.89 16.99
C ALA A 553 5.85 -13.97 15.98
N GLY A 554 5.61 -12.66 16.08
CA GLY A 554 6.24 -11.69 15.17
C GLY A 554 5.62 -11.59 13.77
N ILE A 555 4.56 -12.33 13.45
CA ILE A 555 3.96 -12.39 12.10
C ILE A 555 3.53 -11.01 11.60
N ALA A 556 2.94 -10.18 12.45
CA ALA A 556 2.53 -8.83 12.04
C ALA A 556 3.72 -7.94 11.69
N GLY A 557 4.86 -8.13 12.35
CA GLY A 557 6.11 -7.43 12.03
C GLY A 557 6.65 -7.87 10.66
N ILE A 558 6.59 -9.16 10.36
CA ILE A 558 7.02 -9.69 9.04
C ILE A 558 6.12 -9.14 7.92
N LEU A 559 4.81 -9.04 8.14
CA LEU A 559 3.90 -8.40 7.18
C LEU A 559 4.17 -6.88 7.09
N GLY A 560 4.40 -6.23 8.22
CA GLY A 560 4.73 -4.82 8.33
C GLY A 560 6.00 -4.42 7.58
N MET A 561 6.93 -5.36 7.39
CA MET A 561 8.12 -5.14 6.56
C MET A 561 7.80 -4.76 5.11
N GLU A 562 6.66 -5.18 4.55
CA GLU A 562 6.29 -4.72 3.20
C GLU A 562 5.96 -3.21 3.16
N ILE A 563 5.51 -2.62 4.27
CA ILE A 563 5.34 -1.16 4.41
C ILE A 563 6.72 -0.47 4.51
N VAL A 564 7.64 -1.05 5.30
CA VAL A 564 9.01 -0.54 5.46
C VAL A 564 9.76 -0.57 4.13
N HIS A 565 9.70 -1.68 3.40
CA HIS A 565 10.34 -1.79 2.09
C HIS A 565 9.74 -0.81 1.06
N ALA A 566 8.42 -0.61 1.07
CA ALA A 566 7.81 0.41 0.21
C ALA A 566 8.36 1.83 0.55
N ALA A 567 8.56 2.15 1.83
CA ALA A 567 9.16 3.42 2.25
C ALA A 567 10.63 3.58 1.76
N LEU A 568 11.41 2.49 1.80
CA LEU A 568 12.78 2.48 1.27
C LEU A 568 12.80 2.76 -0.24
N HIS A 569 11.93 2.11 -1.01
CA HIS A 569 11.81 2.37 -2.44
C HIS A 569 11.36 3.82 -2.73
N VAL A 570 10.47 4.39 -1.92
CA VAL A 570 10.07 5.81 -2.05
C VAL A 570 11.26 6.75 -1.93
N VAL A 571 12.10 6.61 -0.90
CA VAL A 571 13.23 7.52 -0.70
C VAL A 571 14.36 7.29 -1.72
N ASN A 572 14.52 6.06 -2.21
CA ASN A 572 15.63 5.69 -3.09
C ASN A 572 15.35 5.79 -4.58
N ASP A 573 14.17 5.37 -5.01
CA ASP A 573 13.88 5.20 -6.44
C ASP A 573 13.24 6.46 -7.03
N MET A 574 12.52 7.24 -6.21
CA MET A 574 11.95 8.50 -6.66
C MET A 574 13.02 9.57 -6.88
N LYS A 575 12.74 10.46 -7.83
CA LYS A 575 13.57 11.61 -8.15
C LYS A 575 12.92 12.91 -7.71
N THR A 576 13.74 13.91 -7.47
CA THR A 576 13.32 15.25 -7.06
C THR A 576 12.76 16.07 -8.23
N PHE A 577 12.06 17.17 -7.94
CA PHE A 577 11.63 18.12 -8.97
C PHE A 577 12.80 18.62 -9.82
N THR A 578 13.97 18.85 -9.21
CA THR A 578 15.19 19.28 -9.91
C THR A 578 15.75 18.22 -10.85
N GLU A 579 15.69 16.95 -10.46
CA GLU A 579 16.15 15.84 -11.31
C GLU A 579 15.19 15.54 -12.47
N THR A 580 13.93 15.94 -12.37
CA THR A 580 12.85 15.53 -13.30
C THR A 580 12.30 16.67 -14.15
N GLY A 581 12.49 17.93 -13.75
CA GLY A 581 11.92 19.10 -14.40
C GLY A 581 10.41 19.29 -14.16
N VAL A 582 9.80 18.47 -13.28
CA VAL A 582 8.37 18.55 -12.93
C VAL A 582 8.05 19.90 -12.27
N ALA A 583 6.90 20.48 -12.62
CA ALA A 583 6.44 21.71 -11.99
C ALA A 583 6.11 21.52 -10.50
N VAL A 584 6.47 22.51 -9.69
CA VAL A 584 6.26 22.54 -8.24
C VAL A 584 4.87 23.08 -7.86
N ALA A 585 4.46 22.85 -6.62
CA ALA A 585 3.19 23.34 -6.12
C ALA A 585 3.11 24.87 -6.12
N ILE A 586 1.94 25.39 -6.50
CA ILE A 586 1.57 26.81 -6.47
C ILE A 586 0.57 27.15 -5.36
N ASP A 587 0.17 26.16 -4.56
CA ASP A 587 -0.73 26.28 -3.41
C ASP A 587 -0.46 25.18 -2.37
N GLY A 588 -1.06 25.33 -1.19
CA GLY A 588 -1.00 24.29 -0.16
C GLY A 588 0.38 24.15 0.46
N ALA A 589 0.62 22.99 1.07
CA ALA A 589 1.83 22.75 1.87
C ALA A 589 3.15 22.83 1.07
N GLY A 590 3.11 22.58 -0.24
CA GLY A 590 4.29 22.59 -1.11
C GLY A 590 4.72 23.98 -1.59
N ALA A 591 3.81 24.95 -1.59
CA ALA A 591 4.06 26.28 -2.16
C ALA A 591 5.22 26.99 -1.44
N GLY A 592 6.24 27.39 -2.19
CA GLY A 592 7.43 28.07 -1.67
C GLY A 592 8.41 27.18 -0.88
N ARG A 593 8.09 25.88 -0.68
CA ARG A 593 8.97 24.90 -0.02
C ARG A 593 9.69 23.98 -1.01
N GLN A 594 8.97 23.54 -2.04
CA GLN A 594 9.53 22.67 -3.08
C GLN A 594 10.34 23.49 -4.08
N LYS A 595 11.52 22.98 -4.46
CA LYS A 595 12.44 23.66 -5.38
C LYS A 595 12.50 22.93 -6.71
N LYS A 596 12.41 23.70 -7.79
CA LYS A 596 12.65 23.21 -9.15
C LYS A 596 14.14 23.24 -9.44
#